data_AF-A0AAW8DP06-F1
#
_entry.id   AF-A0AAW8DP06-F1
#
_cell.length_a   1.000
_cell.length_b   1.000
_cell.length_c   1.000
_cell.angle_alpha   90.00
_cell.angle_beta   90.00
_cell.angle_gamma   90.00
#
_symmetry.space_group_name_H-M   'P 1'
#
loop_
_entity.id
_entity.type
_entity.pdbx_description
1 polymer ?
#
loop_
_entity_poly.entity_id
_entity_poly.type
_entity_poly.pdbx_seq_one_letter_code
_entity_poly.pdbx_strand_id
1 'polypeptide(L)'
;MHPFLKPLGPAFLALAILLPSGAHSAPGDRKLALATELTTLMQIRRIAEDYLSHCSKPEGSYLDPQRIFSAEPGFFGGVSPQSAYWPEVVALYARYQAQACHSVSADKYAAFFAEQYAAKLSEEELEASLAFFASTAGRRYNAVSAETNVALQAYLTKEMARVVGNAFKDVQRDLRGILLKYKNDPR
;
A
#
# COMPACT_ATOMS: atom_id res chain seq x y z
N MET A 1 13.71 -46.69 -61.70
CA MET A 1 15.09 -46.77 -62.21
C MET A 1 16.00 -46.14 -61.17
N HIS A 2 16.69 -46.96 -60.38
CA HIS A 2 17.95 -46.61 -59.71
C HIS A 2 19.02 -46.31 -60.78
N PRO A 3 20.06 -45.49 -60.52
CA PRO A 3 21.15 -46.01 -59.69
C PRO A 3 22.12 -45.05 -58.96
N PHE A 4 22.96 -45.70 -58.13
CA PHE A 4 24.31 -45.37 -57.64
C PHE A 4 24.54 -44.46 -56.41
N LEU A 5 24.73 -45.16 -55.28
CA LEU A 5 25.55 -44.82 -54.11
C LEU A 5 27.07 -44.80 -54.41
N LYS A 6 27.82 -43.95 -53.66
CA LYS A 6 29.15 -44.17 -52.98
C LYS A 6 29.79 -42.82 -52.55
N PRO A 7 30.81 -42.75 -51.65
CA PRO A 7 30.91 -43.28 -50.27
C PRO A 7 31.49 -42.28 -49.22
N LEU A 8 31.30 -42.61 -47.93
CA LEU A 8 32.08 -42.40 -46.69
C LEU A 8 33.16 -41.29 -46.56
N GLY A 9 33.05 -40.50 -45.47
CA GLY A 9 34.11 -39.70 -44.82
C GLY A 9 33.73 -39.38 -43.36
N PRO A 10 34.68 -39.14 -42.44
CA PRO A 10 34.72 -39.79 -41.13
C PRO A 10 33.88 -39.15 -40.02
N ALA A 11 33.56 -40.00 -39.05
CA ALA A 11 32.95 -39.71 -37.77
C ALA A 11 33.73 -38.62 -37.00
N PHE A 12 33.08 -37.49 -36.76
CA PHE A 12 33.37 -36.63 -35.61
C PHE A 12 32.36 -36.95 -34.51
N LEU A 13 32.76 -37.85 -33.61
CA LEU A 13 32.11 -38.05 -32.33
C LEU A 13 32.39 -36.81 -31.47
N ALA A 14 31.61 -35.76 -31.68
CA ALA A 14 31.57 -34.61 -30.77
C ALA A 14 30.81 -35.05 -29.51
N LEU A 15 31.57 -35.49 -28.51
CA LEU A 15 31.09 -35.69 -27.16
C LEU A 15 30.72 -34.30 -26.61
N ALA A 16 29.48 -33.87 -26.86
CA ALA A 16 28.91 -32.66 -26.28
C ALA A 16 28.77 -32.90 -24.78
N ILE A 17 29.77 -32.43 -24.02
CA ILE A 17 29.69 -32.30 -22.57
C ILE A 17 28.61 -31.26 -22.31
N LEU A 18 27.39 -31.74 -22.08
CA LEU A 18 26.31 -30.96 -21.47
C LEU A 18 26.75 -30.65 -20.05
N LEU A 19 27.52 -29.58 -19.88
CA LEU A 19 27.69 -28.93 -18.58
C LEU A 19 26.29 -28.46 -18.16
N PRO A 20 25.68 -29.01 -17.09
CA PRO A 20 24.49 -28.41 -16.55
C PRO A 20 24.92 -27.03 -16.05
N SER A 21 24.56 -25.99 -16.79
CA SER A 21 24.54 -24.62 -16.31
C SER A 21 23.49 -24.57 -15.21
N GLY A 22 23.86 -25.05 -14.02
CA GLY A 22 23.11 -24.78 -12.81
C GLY A 22 23.08 -23.27 -12.68
N ALA A 23 21.94 -22.67 -13.01
CA ALA A 23 21.67 -21.26 -12.75
C ALA A 23 21.74 -21.07 -11.24
N HIS A 24 22.95 -20.82 -10.74
CA HIS A 24 23.17 -20.28 -9.41
C HIS A 24 22.58 -18.87 -9.46
N SER A 25 21.31 -18.78 -9.11
CA SER A 25 20.69 -17.50 -8.76
C SER A 25 21.53 -16.91 -7.64
N ALA A 26 21.89 -15.63 -7.72
CA ALA A 26 22.73 -15.05 -6.68
C ALA A 26 22.02 -15.21 -5.33
N PRO A 27 22.73 -15.39 -4.21
CA PRO A 27 22.10 -15.57 -2.90
C PRO A 27 21.07 -14.47 -2.55
N GLY A 28 21.24 -13.25 -3.09
CA GLY A 28 20.26 -12.18 -2.98
C GLY A 28 18.94 -12.43 -3.72
N ASP A 29 19.00 -13.10 -4.88
CA ASP A 29 17.82 -13.39 -5.70
C ASP A 29 16.92 -14.43 -5.04
N ARG A 30 17.51 -15.46 -4.40
CA ARG A 30 16.74 -16.50 -3.71
C ARG A 30 15.99 -15.95 -2.50
N LYS A 31 16.65 -15.14 -1.66
CA LYS A 31 16.02 -14.53 -0.49
C LYS A 31 14.87 -13.61 -0.89
N LEU A 32 15.04 -12.81 -1.95
CA LEU A 32 13.97 -11.95 -2.45
C LEU A 32 12.79 -12.76 -3.01
N ALA A 33 13.06 -13.86 -3.71
CA ALA A 33 12.01 -14.74 -4.21
C ALA A 33 11.19 -15.35 -3.04
N LEU A 34 11.86 -15.91 -2.03
CA LEU A 34 11.20 -16.47 -0.84
C LEU A 34 10.40 -15.40 -0.08
N ALA A 35 10.97 -14.21 0.09
CA ALA A 35 10.28 -13.09 0.73
C ALA A 35 9.05 -12.63 -0.07
N THR A 36 9.11 -12.62 -1.40
CA THR A 36 7.98 -12.28 -2.28
C THR A 36 6.86 -13.33 -2.18
N GLU A 37 7.22 -14.61 -2.12
CA GLU A 37 6.25 -15.68 -1.88
C GLU A 37 5.61 -15.54 -0.49
N LEU A 38 6.41 -15.21 0.52
CA LEU A 38 5.93 -14.97 1.89
C LEU A 38 4.93 -13.82 1.94
N THR A 39 5.23 -12.67 1.32
CA THR A 39 4.29 -11.54 1.28
C THR A 39 3.00 -11.87 0.52
N THR A 40 3.07 -12.77 -0.45
CA THR A 40 1.89 -13.28 -1.17
C THR A 40 1.02 -14.14 -0.25
N LEU A 41 1.59 -15.10 0.48
CA LEU A 41 0.86 -15.90 1.47
C LEU A 41 0.27 -15.04 2.59
N MET A 42 1.01 -14.01 3.00
CA MET A 42 0.58 -13.02 3.98
C MET A 42 -0.47 -12.03 3.43
N GLN A 43 -0.78 -12.09 2.13
CA GLN A 43 -1.76 -11.21 1.47
C GLN A 43 -1.45 -9.71 1.66
N ILE A 44 -0.17 -9.33 1.74
CA ILE A 44 0.25 -7.94 2.00
C ILE A 44 -0.32 -6.98 0.94
N ARG A 45 -0.36 -7.39 -0.33
CA ARG A 45 -0.97 -6.62 -1.42
C ARG A 45 -2.45 -6.33 -1.16
N ARG A 46 -3.22 -7.33 -0.71
CA ARG A 46 -4.64 -7.17 -0.37
C ARG A 46 -4.82 -6.24 0.82
N ILE A 47 -4.00 -6.40 1.86
CA ILE A 47 -4.00 -5.49 3.02
C ILE A 47 -3.77 -4.05 2.58
N ALA A 48 -2.84 -3.83 1.63
CA ALA A 48 -2.60 -2.51 1.05
C ALA A 48 -3.78 -2.01 0.22
N GLU A 49 -4.40 -2.84 -0.62
CA GLU A 49 -5.61 -2.49 -1.39
C GLU A 49 -6.75 -2.07 -0.46
N ASP A 50 -6.97 -2.83 0.62
CA ASP A 50 -8.00 -2.53 1.61
C ASP A 50 -7.72 -1.20 2.31
N TYR A 51 -6.46 -0.95 2.72
CA TYR A 51 -6.04 0.33 3.30
C TYR A 51 -6.25 1.49 2.32
N LEU A 52 -5.80 1.37 1.07
CA LEU A 52 -5.90 2.41 0.05
C LEU A 52 -7.36 2.72 -0.32
N SER A 53 -8.21 1.69 -0.38
CA SER A 53 -9.66 1.82 -0.59
C SER A 53 -10.35 2.54 0.57
N HIS A 54 -9.93 2.33 1.82
CA HIS A 54 -10.47 3.06 2.96
C HIS A 54 -9.93 4.49 3.02
N CYS A 55 -8.64 4.67 2.77
CA CYS A 55 -7.98 5.96 2.75
C CYS A 55 -8.61 6.91 1.73
N SER A 56 -8.93 6.44 0.53
CA SER A 56 -9.41 7.27 -0.58
C SER A 56 -10.83 7.84 -0.42
N LYS A 57 -11.57 7.44 0.62
CA LYS A 57 -12.95 7.88 0.86
C LYS A 57 -12.99 9.04 1.86
N PRO A 58 -13.48 10.23 1.46
CA PRO A 58 -13.61 11.35 2.38
C PRO A 58 -14.69 11.15 3.43
N GLU A 59 -15.73 10.39 3.14
CA GLU A 59 -16.87 10.22 4.05
C GLU A 59 -16.43 9.67 5.41
N GLY A 60 -16.82 10.37 6.48
CA GLY A 60 -16.48 9.97 7.84
C GLY A 60 -15.03 10.22 8.27
N SER A 61 -14.14 10.62 7.35
CA SER A 61 -12.78 11.03 7.64
C SER A 61 -12.72 12.46 8.21
N TYR A 62 -11.53 12.92 8.59
CA TYR A 62 -11.30 14.33 8.96
C TYR A 62 -11.30 15.28 7.76
N LEU A 63 -11.22 14.74 6.54
CA LEU A 63 -11.31 15.49 5.28
C LEU A 63 -12.74 15.54 4.72
N ASP A 64 -13.72 14.94 5.41
CA ASP A 64 -15.13 15.00 5.04
C ASP A 64 -15.64 16.46 5.01
N PRO A 65 -16.02 17.02 3.84
CA PRO A 65 -16.47 18.40 3.75
C PRO A 65 -17.69 18.70 4.62
N GLN A 66 -18.59 17.73 4.79
CA GLN A 66 -19.76 17.89 5.65
C GLN A 66 -19.35 18.08 7.12
N ARG A 67 -18.34 17.30 7.56
CA ARG A 67 -17.78 17.42 8.90
C ARG A 67 -17.03 18.73 9.10
N ILE A 68 -16.21 19.12 8.11
CA ILE A 68 -15.48 20.39 8.14
C ILE A 68 -16.45 21.57 8.26
N PHE A 69 -17.51 21.61 7.43
CA PHE A 69 -18.54 22.66 7.49
C PHE A 69 -19.27 22.66 8.83
N SER A 70 -19.63 21.48 9.36
CA SER A 70 -20.31 21.37 10.66
C SER A 70 -19.44 21.88 11.81
N ALA A 71 -18.12 21.72 11.72
CA ALA A 71 -17.17 22.24 12.70
C ALA A 71 -16.91 23.74 12.54
N GLU A 72 -16.86 24.23 11.30
CA GLU A 72 -16.60 25.62 10.93
C GLU A 72 -17.39 26.01 9.67
N PRO A 73 -18.61 26.59 9.82
CA PRO A 73 -19.47 26.93 8.68
C PRO A 73 -18.87 27.95 7.70
N GLY A 74 -17.88 28.73 8.15
CA GLY A 74 -17.16 29.70 7.32
C GLY A 74 -15.99 29.12 6.52
N PHE A 75 -15.61 27.86 6.75
CA PHE A 75 -14.39 27.26 6.20
C PHE A 75 -14.35 27.32 4.66
N PHE A 76 -15.48 27.10 4.01
CA PHE A 76 -15.60 27.12 2.54
C PHE A 76 -16.00 28.48 1.97
N GLY A 77 -15.70 29.58 2.68
CA GLY A 77 -15.93 30.94 2.17
C GLY A 77 -17.40 31.26 1.88
N GLY A 78 -18.33 30.66 2.63
CA GLY A 78 -19.78 30.84 2.45
C GLY A 78 -20.47 29.79 1.58
N VAL A 79 -19.74 28.86 0.98
CA VAL A 79 -20.35 27.69 0.32
C VAL A 79 -20.81 26.69 1.39
N SER A 80 -22.10 26.35 1.38
CA SER A 80 -22.72 25.43 2.36
C SER A 80 -23.30 24.18 1.67
N PRO A 81 -23.71 23.14 2.43
CA PRO A 81 -24.41 21.96 1.88
C PRO A 81 -25.68 22.25 1.07
N GLN A 82 -26.29 23.43 1.25
CA GLN A 82 -27.47 23.87 0.51
C GLN A 82 -27.12 24.62 -0.79
N SER A 83 -25.85 24.99 -0.97
CA SER A 83 -25.38 25.66 -2.18
C SER A 83 -25.40 24.72 -3.39
N ALA A 84 -25.75 25.26 -4.56
CA ALA A 84 -25.65 24.53 -5.82
C ALA A 84 -24.21 24.09 -6.15
N TYR A 85 -23.20 24.78 -5.60
CA TYR A 85 -21.78 24.47 -5.78
C TYR A 85 -21.24 23.44 -4.77
N TRP A 86 -22.04 22.99 -3.80
CA TRP A 86 -21.59 22.01 -2.81
C TRP A 86 -21.06 20.70 -3.41
N PRO A 87 -21.68 20.11 -4.45
CA PRO A 87 -21.14 18.91 -5.09
C PRO A 87 -19.71 19.09 -5.63
N GLU A 88 -19.33 20.30 -6.06
CA GLU A 88 -17.98 20.59 -6.53
C GLU A 88 -16.96 20.57 -5.40
N VAL A 89 -17.32 21.08 -4.22
CA VAL A 89 -16.50 21.01 -3.00
C VAL A 89 -16.29 19.54 -2.61
N VAL A 90 -17.36 18.74 -2.59
CA VAL A 90 -17.28 17.30 -2.29
C VAL A 90 -16.37 16.59 -3.27
N ALA A 91 -16.55 16.83 -4.57
CA ALA A 91 -15.70 16.24 -5.60
C ALA A 91 -14.23 16.67 -5.50
N LEU A 92 -13.95 17.93 -5.13
CA LEU A 92 -12.59 18.43 -4.95
C LEU A 92 -11.87 17.71 -3.81
N TYR A 93 -12.54 17.52 -2.67
CA TYR A 93 -11.97 16.80 -1.53
C TYR A 93 -11.81 15.30 -1.81
N ALA A 94 -12.78 14.68 -2.49
CA ALA A 94 -12.64 13.30 -2.93
C ALA A 94 -11.41 13.10 -3.83
N ARG A 95 -11.17 14.01 -4.79
CA ARG A 95 -9.97 13.97 -5.65
C ARG A 95 -8.69 14.18 -4.85
N TYR A 96 -8.66 15.18 -3.97
CA TYR A 96 -7.50 15.46 -3.11
C TYR A 96 -7.12 14.22 -2.29
N GLN A 97 -8.10 13.60 -1.64
CA GLN A 97 -7.86 12.43 -0.80
C GLN A 97 -7.47 11.20 -1.61
N ALA A 98 -8.13 10.92 -2.73
CA ALA A 98 -7.74 9.84 -3.63
C ALA A 98 -6.28 10.02 -4.11
N GLN A 99 -5.88 11.24 -4.47
CA GLN A 99 -4.51 11.54 -4.88
C GLN A 99 -3.50 11.34 -3.74
N ALA A 100 -3.82 11.81 -2.53
CA ALA A 100 -2.95 11.62 -1.36
C ALA A 100 -2.77 10.13 -1.03
N CYS A 101 -3.87 9.37 -1.06
CA CYS A 101 -3.88 7.95 -0.73
C CYS A 101 -3.20 7.09 -1.79
N HIS A 102 -3.37 7.39 -3.09
CA HIS A 102 -2.74 6.63 -4.17
C HIS A 102 -1.27 7.04 -4.47
N SER A 103 -0.61 7.76 -3.56
CA SER A 103 0.81 8.09 -3.68
C SER A 103 1.72 6.85 -3.72
N VAL A 104 1.26 5.71 -3.20
CA VAL A 104 1.92 4.40 -3.28
C VAL A 104 0.91 3.36 -3.76
N SER A 105 1.29 2.53 -4.74
CA SER A 105 0.45 1.42 -5.20
C SER A 105 0.55 0.21 -4.27
N ALA A 106 -0.47 -0.63 -4.26
CA ALA A 106 -0.47 -1.88 -3.49
C ALA A 106 0.73 -2.79 -3.85
N ASP A 107 1.14 -2.81 -5.12
CA ASP A 107 2.30 -3.58 -5.57
C ASP A 107 3.61 -3.03 -5.01
N LYS A 108 3.79 -1.70 -5.00
CA LYS A 108 4.97 -1.07 -4.38
C LYS A 108 5.00 -1.31 -2.87
N TYR A 109 3.83 -1.34 -2.23
CA TYR A 109 3.70 -1.66 -0.82
C TYR A 109 4.14 -3.11 -0.54
N ALA A 110 3.65 -4.08 -1.32
CA ALA A 110 4.04 -5.48 -1.17
C ALA A 110 5.53 -5.73 -1.48
N ALA A 111 6.06 -5.07 -2.53
CA ALA A 111 7.47 -5.13 -2.89
C ALA A 111 8.36 -4.60 -1.75
N PHE A 112 7.99 -3.47 -1.13
CA PHE A 112 8.71 -2.95 0.03
C PHE A 112 8.80 -3.99 1.15
N PHE A 113 7.71 -4.68 1.49
CA PHE A 113 7.76 -5.74 2.51
C PHE A 113 8.68 -6.90 2.11
N ALA A 114 8.63 -7.34 0.86
CA ALA A 114 9.47 -8.42 0.36
C ALA A 114 10.96 -8.04 0.45
N GLU A 115 11.33 -6.83 0.03
CA GLU A 115 12.69 -6.30 0.15
C GLU A 115 13.14 -6.23 1.63
N GLN A 116 12.27 -5.76 2.53
CA GLN A 116 12.59 -5.68 3.95
C GLN A 116 12.79 -7.06 4.58
N TYR A 117 11.98 -8.07 4.23
CA TYR A 117 12.15 -9.44 4.71
C TYR A 117 13.41 -10.08 4.13
N ALA A 118 13.66 -9.95 2.83
CA ALA A 118 14.86 -10.47 2.19
C ALA A 118 16.15 -9.87 2.79
N ALA A 119 16.12 -8.59 3.17
CA ALA A 119 17.27 -7.94 3.80
C ALA A 119 17.53 -8.39 5.24
N LYS A 120 16.48 -8.74 6.00
CA LYS A 120 16.56 -8.90 7.47
C LYS A 120 16.49 -10.35 7.95
N LEU A 121 15.85 -11.23 7.20
CA LEU A 121 15.71 -12.65 7.56
C LEU A 121 16.74 -13.48 6.84
N SER A 122 17.25 -14.54 7.46
CA SER A 122 18.01 -15.58 6.77
C SER A 122 17.12 -16.38 5.81
N GLU A 123 17.74 -17.14 4.91
CA GLU A 123 17.02 -18.04 4.01
C GLU A 123 16.22 -19.10 4.78
N GLU A 124 16.81 -19.70 5.82
CA GLU A 124 16.17 -20.69 6.68
C GLU A 124 14.95 -20.12 7.42
N GLU A 125 15.04 -18.87 7.91
CA GLU A 125 13.91 -18.18 8.56
C GLU A 125 12.78 -17.87 7.58
N LEU A 126 13.10 -17.50 6.33
CA LEU A 126 12.12 -17.28 5.28
C LEU A 126 11.40 -18.59 4.91
N GLU A 127 12.14 -19.68 4.76
CA GLU A 127 11.57 -21.01 4.47
C GLU A 127 10.69 -21.51 5.62
N ALA A 128 11.13 -21.36 6.87
CA ALA A 128 10.33 -21.69 8.05
C ALA A 128 9.04 -20.85 8.13
N SER A 129 9.13 -19.56 7.81
CA SER A 129 7.98 -18.66 7.76
C SER A 129 7.00 -19.07 6.67
N LEU A 130 7.50 -19.39 5.47
CA LEU A 130 6.70 -19.93 4.37
C LEU A 130 5.97 -21.20 4.77
N ALA A 131 6.66 -22.17 5.39
CA ALA A 131 6.06 -23.40 5.86
C ALA A 131 4.93 -23.15 6.88
N PHE A 132 5.14 -22.21 7.81
CA PHE A 132 4.11 -21.83 8.76
C PHE A 132 2.89 -21.19 8.08
N PHE A 133 3.08 -20.15 7.25
CA PHE A 133 1.98 -19.45 6.60
C PHE A 133 1.27 -20.31 5.53
N ALA A 134 1.95 -21.32 4.99
CA ALA A 134 1.36 -22.35 4.14
C ALA A 134 0.60 -23.44 4.93
N SER A 135 0.69 -23.49 6.25
CA SER A 135 -0.10 -24.42 7.07
C SER A 135 -1.56 -23.96 7.21
N THR A 136 -2.46 -24.87 7.63
CA THR A 136 -3.86 -24.52 7.90
C THR A 136 -3.99 -23.47 9.02
N ALA A 137 -3.17 -23.59 10.07
CA ALA A 137 -3.15 -22.63 11.17
C ALA A 137 -2.64 -21.26 10.71
N GLY A 138 -1.54 -21.22 9.95
CA GLY A 138 -0.97 -19.99 9.42
C GLY A 138 -1.90 -19.26 8.46
N ARG A 139 -2.55 -19.98 7.53
CA ARG A 139 -3.59 -19.40 6.66
C ARG A 139 -4.75 -18.81 7.45
N ARG A 140 -5.25 -19.53 8.46
CA ARG A 140 -6.35 -19.05 9.30
C ARG A 140 -5.94 -17.81 10.10
N TYR A 141 -4.75 -17.83 10.71
CA TYR A 141 -4.19 -16.68 11.41
C TYR A 141 -4.11 -15.47 10.48
N ASN A 142 -3.54 -15.65 9.29
CA ASN A 142 -3.36 -14.54 8.36
C ASN A 142 -4.69 -13.95 7.87
N ALA A 143 -5.70 -14.78 7.58
CA ALA A 143 -7.04 -14.31 7.22
C ALA A 143 -7.66 -13.46 8.34
N VAL A 144 -7.61 -13.93 9.59
CA VAL A 144 -8.14 -13.18 10.74
C VAL A 144 -7.35 -11.90 10.99
N SER A 145 -6.03 -11.91 10.83
CA SER A 145 -5.18 -10.72 10.94
C SER A 145 -5.53 -9.68 9.88
N ALA A 146 -5.78 -10.09 8.63
CA ALA A 146 -6.22 -9.19 7.57
C ALA A 146 -7.60 -8.56 7.87
N GLU A 147 -8.58 -9.36 8.31
CA GLU A 147 -9.89 -8.87 8.74
C GLU A 147 -9.80 -7.91 9.94
N THR A 148 -8.94 -8.23 10.90
CA THR A 148 -8.68 -7.38 12.06
C THR A 148 -8.05 -6.06 11.65
N ASN A 149 -7.15 -6.05 10.67
CA ASN A 149 -6.58 -4.82 10.14
C ASN A 149 -7.65 -3.92 9.51
N VAL A 150 -8.62 -4.48 8.76
CA VAL A 150 -9.75 -3.70 8.23
C VAL A 150 -10.54 -3.03 9.37
N ALA A 151 -10.85 -3.78 10.43
CA ALA A 151 -11.52 -3.23 11.60
C ALA A 151 -10.69 -2.13 12.29
N LEU A 152 -9.37 -2.31 12.39
CA LEU A 152 -8.44 -1.32 12.94
C LEU A 152 -8.45 -0.03 12.10
N GLN A 153 -8.41 -0.11 10.76
CA GLN A 153 -8.43 1.08 9.91
C GLN A 153 -9.72 1.89 10.06
N ALA A 154 -10.87 1.21 10.16
CA ALA A 154 -12.14 1.88 10.44
C ALA A 154 -12.14 2.57 11.81
N TYR A 155 -11.61 1.90 12.84
CA TYR A 155 -11.45 2.47 14.17
C TYR A 155 -10.53 3.71 14.16
N LEU A 156 -9.35 3.60 13.54
CA LEU A 156 -8.38 4.70 13.46
C LEU A 156 -8.95 5.89 12.69
N THR A 157 -9.64 5.66 11.58
CA THR A 157 -10.30 6.73 10.80
C THR A 157 -11.28 7.50 11.67
N LYS A 158 -12.13 6.79 12.42
CA LYS A 158 -13.10 7.40 13.34
C LYS A 158 -12.42 8.20 14.45
N GLU A 159 -11.38 7.65 15.06
CA GLU A 159 -10.63 8.34 16.11
C GLU A 159 -9.91 9.58 15.59
N MET A 160 -9.30 9.51 14.40
CA MET A 160 -8.60 10.65 13.80
C MET A 160 -9.58 11.76 13.45
N ALA A 161 -10.73 11.40 12.91
CA ALA A 161 -11.78 12.36 12.62
C ALA A 161 -12.36 13.01 13.89
N ARG A 162 -12.31 12.35 15.04
CA ARG A 162 -12.67 12.92 16.35
C ARG A 162 -11.58 13.86 16.88
N VAL A 163 -10.32 13.42 16.87
CA VAL A 163 -9.19 14.16 17.45
C VAL A 163 -8.83 15.39 16.62
N VAL A 164 -8.73 15.26 15.30
CA VAL A 164 -8.39 16.38 14.40
C VAL A 164 -9.43 17.49 14.48
N GLY A 165 -10.72 17.14 14.56
CA GLY A 165 -11.79 18.14 14.71
C GLY A 165 -11.65 18.99 15.99
N ASN A 166 -11.18 18.39 17.08
CA ASN A 166 -10.92 19.13 18.33
C ASN A 166 -9.64 19.96 18.25
N ALA A 167 -8.54 19.36 17.78
CA ALA A 167 -7.25 20.04 17.64
C ALA A 167 -7.33 21.26 16.71
N PHE A 168 -8.12 21.16 15.63
CA PHE A 168 -8.30 22.26 14.69
C PHE A 168 -9.02 23.47 15.33
N LYS A 169 -9.99 23.23 16.23
CA LYS A 169 -10.65 24.30 16.99
C LYS A 169 -9.68 25.05 17.90
N ASP A 170 -8.76 24.33 18.52
CA ASP A 170 -7.71 24.95 19.36
C ASP A 170 -6.79 25.83 18.52
N VAL A 171 -6.32 25.34 17.37
CA VAL A 171 -5.50 26.13 16.43
C VAL A 171 -6.25 27.38 15.95
N GLN A 172 -7.53 27.26 15.59
CA GLN A 172 -8.34 28.41 15.16
C GLN A 172 -8.54 29.44 16.27
N ARG A 173 -8.71 29.02 17.53
CA ARG A 173 -8.75 29.93 18.68
C ARG A 173 -7.43 30.68 18.80
N ASP A 174 -6.32 29.97 18.77
CA ASP A 174 -5.00 30.55 19.01
C ASP A 174 -4.59 31.49 17.85
N LEU A 175 -4.90 31.11 16.60
CA LEU A 175 -4.70 31.95 15.42
C LEU A 175 -5.52 33.24 15.49
N ARG A 176 -6.79 33.17 15.90
CA ARG A 176 -7.61 34.39 16.13
C ARG A 176 -6.98 35.29 17.19
N GLY A 177 -6.41 34.71 18.26
CA GLY A 177 -5.66 35.45 19.25
C GLY A 177 -4.45 36.17 18.66
N ILE A 178 -3.68 35.51 17.78
CA ILE A 178 -2.55 36.11 17.07
C ILE A 178 -3.02 37.24 16.14
N LEU A 179 -4.07 37.02 15.35
CA LEU A 179 -4.61 38.01 14.41
C LEU A 179 -5.13 39.26 15.14
N LEU A 180 -5.77 39.09 16.30
CA LEU A 180 -6.19 40.23 17.13
C LEU A 180 -4.99 41.02 17.65
N LYS A 181 -3.93 40.34 18.11
CA LYS A 181 -2.68 41.01 18.52
C LYS A 181 -2.07 41.77 17.35
N TYR A 182 -1.94 41.15 16.18
CA TYR A 182 -1.39 41.79 14.98
C TYR A 182 -2.22 43.00 14.53
N LYS A 183 -3.55 42.92 14.57
CA LYS A 183 -4.43 44.06 14.24
C LYS A 183 -4.25 45.24 15.19
N ASN A 184 -3.99 44.96 16.47
CA ASN A 184 -3.84 45.99 17.50
C ASN A 184 -2.41 46.57 17.58
N ASP A 185 -1.38 45.78 17.26
CA ASP A 185 0.03 46.15 17.25
C ASP A 185 0.75 45.45 16.07
N PRO A 186 0.62 45.98 14.84
CA PRO A 186 1.28 45.42 13.67
C PRO A 186 2.77 45.75 13.74
N ARG A 187 3.58 44.77 14.17
CA ARG A 187 5.05 44.82 14.13
C ARG A 187 5.59 44.08 12.91
#